data_AF-A0A3S0S2Y1-F1
#
_entry.id   AF-A0A3S0S2Y1-F1
#
_cell.length_a   1.000
_cell.length_b   1.000
_cell.length_c   1.000
_cell.angle_alpha   90.00
_cell.angle_beta   90.00
_cell.angle_gamma   90.00
#
_symmetry.space_group_name_H-M   'P 1'
#
loop_
_entity.id
_entity.type
_entity.pdbx_description
1 polymer ?
#
loop_
_entity_poly.entity_id
_entity_poly.type
_entity_poly.pdbx_seq_one_letter_code
_entity_poly.pdbx_strand_id
1 'polypeptide(L)'
;MAKKTTRKSKTQFAFLSQNVGKIVLALIATGSFAIAFGNEKISKLMPTASSHDACLQQFYRDVPPLLTKESLKKDSYALCFNDFNVMYSGISKTPLWSAEYLTPERLSVKIKREDSFHEETRVQLAHRALLSDYRGSGYDRGHMAPNGDMNNTAAQQDSFSLANMVPQAPKNNQEVWRKLEEAVRSIVTKQHKDAYVITGPIFEAKRLKTIGNGVIVPTAVYKAVYLPKQGIIGAYYAPNNDSLQVKVVSVCYLEEKLGINLFPQLTEQQKRNIYQLPTSAQQVKANKDINYVKWDGQSQCAEEATTESIQAQQQQFASGQSQSTESKLPQVDEETKQALIKQLIEALVQFFLQLLR
;
A
#
# COMPACT_ATOMS: atom_id res chain seq x y z
N MET A 1 -18.44 -14.49 70.33
CA MET A 1 -18.35 -15.91 69.93
C MET A 1 -18.70 -16.02 68.44
N ALA A 2 -18.18 -17.07 67.79
CA ALA A 2 -18.41 -17.54 66.41
C ALA A 2 -17.35 -17.15 65.33
N LYS A 3 -16.41 -18.10 65.24
CA LYS A 3 -15.34 -18.47 64.29
C LYS A 3 -15.39 -17.98 62.82
N LYS A 4 -14.21 -17.57 62.36
CA LYS A 4 -13.72 -17.63 60.96
C LYS A 4 -13.53 -19.09 60.50
N THR A 5 -13.79 -19.36 59.22
CA THR A 5 -13.07 -20.38 58.44
C THR A 5 -12.94 -19.96 56.97
N THR A 6 -11.69 -19.99 56.51
CA THR A 6 -11.19 -19.86 55.14
C THR A 6 -11.50 -21.09 54.28
N ARG A 7 -11.73 -20.92 52.97
CA ARG A 7 -11.77 -22.05 52.01
C ARG A 7 -10.69 -21.89 50.93
N LYS A 8 -9.73 -22.82 50.94
CA LYS A 8 -8.73 -23.09 49.89
C LYS A 8 -9.32 -23.98 48.79
N SER A 9 -8.72 -23.86 47.61
CA SER A 9 -8.97 -24.61 46.38
C SER A 9 -8.47 -26.07 46.42
N LYS A 10 -9.07 -26.89 45.54
CA LYS A 10 -8.61 -28.15 44.88
C LYS A 10 -9.90 -28.94 44.48
N THR A 11 -10.08 -29.60 43.33
CA THR A 11 -9.17 -30.03 42.25
C THR A 11 -10.00 -30.30 40.98
N GLN A 12 -9.43 -29.96 39.83
CA GLN A 12 -9.84 -30.38 38.49
C GLN A 12 -9.45 -31.85 38.27
N PHE A 13 -10.32 -32.81 38.49
CA PHE A 13 -10.07 -34.22 38.09
C PHE A 13 -11.40 -34.98 37.96
N ALA A 14 -12.26 -34.58 37.02
CA ALA A 14 -13.46 -35.36 36.69
C ALA A 14 -14.03 -35.12 35.28
N PHE A 15 -13.31 -34.42 34.37
CA PHE A 15 -13.87 -34.07 33.06
C PHE A 15 -13.10 -34.61 31.85
N LEU A 16 -12.02 -35.39 32.06
CA LEU A 16 -11.12 -35.81 30.98
C LEU A 16 -11.27 -37.27 30.50
N SER A 17 -12.19 -38.06 31.06
CA SER A 17 -12.31 -39.49 30.70
C SER A 17 -13.42 -39.85 29.71
N GLN A 18 -14.26 -38.91 29.26
CA GLN A 18 -15.39 -39.25 28.36
C GLN A 18 -15.24 -38.80 26.89
N ASN A 19 -14.22 -38.02 26.55
CA ASN A 19 -14.07 -37.49 25.18
C ASN A 19 -12.87 -38.05 24.40
N VAL A 20 -11.96 -38.79 25.03
CA VAL A 20 -10.78 -39.36 24.34
C VAL A 20 -11.19 -40.46 23.34
N GLY A 21 -12.17 -41.30 23.68
CA GLY A 21 -12.64 -42.38 22.79
C GLY A 21 -13.31 -41.87 21.50
N LYS A 22 -13.97 -40.70 21.54
CA LYS A 22 -14.62 -40.10 20.35
C LYS A 22 -13.61 -39.37 19.45
N ILE A 23 -12.54 -38.83 20.01
CA ILE A 23 -11.47 -38.15 19.26
C ILE A 23 -10.61 -39.17 18.50
N VAL A 24 -10.33 -40.34 19.09
CA VAL A 24 -9.54 -41.41 18.42
C VAL A 24 -10.31 -42.04 17.25
N LEU A 25 -11.62 -42.23 17.37
CA LEU A 25 -12.46 -42.75 16.27
C LEU A 25 -12.63 -41.74 15.11
N ALA A 26 -12.69 -40.44 15.39
CA ALA A 26 -12.75 -39.41 14.34
C ALA A 26 -11.44 -39.29 13.54
N LEU A 27 -10.28 -39.44 14.20
CA LEU A 27 -8.97 -39.39 13.56
C LEU A 27 -8.71 -40.59 12.64
N ILE A 28 -9.20 -41.78 12.99
CA ILE A 28 -9.09 -42.99 12.16
C ILE A 28 -10.01 -42.90 10.92
N ALA A 29 -11.19 -42.29 11.05
CA ALA A 29 -12.08 -42.06 9.90
C ALA A 29 -11.53 -41.04 8.90
N THR A 30 -10.81 -40.01 9.36
CA THR A 30 -10.13 -39.04 8.48
C THR A 30 -8.84 -39.58 7.84
N GLY A 31 -8.15 -40.51 8.51
CA GLY A 31 -6.96 -41.16 7.95
C GLY A 31 -7.27 -42.06 6.76
N SER A 32 -8.41 -42.76 6.77
CA SER A 32 -8.78 -43.69 5.69
C SER A 32 -9.48 -43.02 4.50
N PHE A 33 -10.00 -41.80 4.63
CA PHE A 33 -10.54 -41.04 3.49
C PHE A 33 -9.47 -40.31 2.67
N ALA A 34 -8.33 -39.96 3.28
CA ALA A 34 -7.24 -39.26 2.60
C ALA A 34 -6.32 -40.18 1.75
N ILE A 35 -6.42 -41.50 1.91
CA ILE A 35 -5.63 -42.47 1.14
C ILE A 35 -6.40 -42.96 -0.11
N ALA A 36 -7.73 -42.85 -0.14
CA ALA A 36 -8.55 -43.38 -1.23
C ALA A 36 -8.94 -42.37 -2.32
N PHE A 37 -8.84 -41.05 -2.06
CA PHE A 37 -9.20 -40.03 -3.05
C PHE A 37 -8.16 -38.92 -3.06
N GLY A 38 -7.34 -38.90 -4.11
CA GLY A 38 -6.22 -37.99 -4.28
C GLY A 38 -6.57 -36.51 -4.09
N ASN A 39 -5.54 -35.75 -3.71
CA ASN A 39 -5.54 -34.33 -3.33
C ASN A 39 -6.05 -33.32 -4.39
N GLU A 40 -6.70 -33.74 -5.47
CA GLU A 40 -7.08 -32.85 -6.58
C GLU A 40 -8.50 -32.27 -6.49
N LYS A 41 -9.34 -32.66 -5.50
CA LYS A 41 -10.74 -32.22 -5.45
C LYS A 41 -11.19 -31.46 -4.18
N ILE A 42 -10.26 -30.99 -3.34
CA ILE A 42 -10.60 -30.17 -2.16
C ILE A 42 -10.37 -28.66 -2.39
N SER A 43 -9.79 -28.26 -3.53
CA SER A 43 -9.54 -26.84 -3.87
C SER A 43 -10.76 -26.04 -4.34
N LYS A 44 -11.98 -26.60 -4.29
CA LYS A 44 -13.18 -25.97 -4.89
C LYS A 44 -14.24 -25.44 -3.92
N LEU A 45 -13.96 -25.40 -2.60
CA LEU A 45 -14.97 -24.95 -1.63
C LEU A 45 -14.56 -23.78 -0.72
N MET A 46 -13.46 -23.07 -0.98
CA MET A 46 -13.24 -21.71 -0.46
C MET A 46 -12.27 -20.93 -1.37
N PRO A 47 -12.64 -19.76 -1.92
CA PRO A 47 -11.64 -18.86 -2.47
C PRO A 47 -10.95 -18.20 -1.29
N THR A 48 -9.90 -18.81 -0.77
CA THR A 48 -8.90 -18.02 -0.06
C THR A 48 -8.20 -17.21 -1.15
N ALA A 49 -8.71 -16.00 -1.43
CA ALA A 49 -7.93 -15.03 -2.18
C ALA A 49 -6.59 -14.94 -1.44
N SER A 50 -5.51 -15.28 -2.14
CA SER A 50 -4.17 -15.10 -1.59
C SER A 50 -4.05 -13.63 -1.22
N SER A 51 -3.40 -13.29 -0.10
CA SER A 51 -3.10 -11.89 0.27
C SER A 51 -2.43 -11.10 -0.86
N HIS A 52 -1.78 -11.83 -1.78
CA HIS A 52 -1.14 -11.31 -2.97
C HIS A 52 -2.14 -10.84 -4.04
N ASP A 53 -3.26 -11.57 -4.22
CA ASP A 53 -4.33 -11.18 -5.16
C ASP A 53 -5.04 -9.92 -4.67
N ALA A 54 -5.23 -9.78 -3.36
CA ALA A 54 -5.82 -8.59 -2.76
C ALA A 54 -4.97 -7.33 -3.00
N CYS A 55 -3.64 -7.49 -3.09
CA CYS A 55 -2.76 -6.36 -3.38
C CYS A 55 -3.00 -5.81 -4.78
N LEU A 56 -3.04 -6.67 -5.79
CA LEU A 56 -3.14 -6.22 -7.17
C LEU A 56 -4.50 -5.60 -7.51
N GLN A 57 -5.56 -5.92 -6.77
CA GLN A 57 -6.91 -5.40 -6.97
C GLN A 57 -7.03 -3.87 -6.86
N GLN A 58 -6.07 -3.19 -6.22
CA GLN A 58 -6.03 -1.72 -6.18
C GLN A 58 -5.63 -1.09 -7.52
N PHE A 59 -5.16 -1.89 -8.48
CA PHE A 59 -4.71 -1.42 -9.79
C PHE A 59 -5.71 -1.78 -10.89
N TYR A 60 -5.82 -0.92 -11.89
CA TYR A 60 -6.69 -1.20 -13.02
C TYR A 60 -6.19 -2.43 -13.79
N ARG A 61 -7.05 -3.46 -13.88
CA ARG A 61 -6.72 -4.78 -14.45
C ARG A 61 -5.50 -5.42 -13.80
N ASP A 62 -5.30 -5.21 -12.51
CA ASP A 62 -4.24 -5.83 -11.72
C ASP A 62 -2.81 -5.45 -12.20
N VAL A 63 -2.65 -4.36 -12.94
CA VAL A 63 -1.35 -3.88 -13.45
C VAL A 63 -0.92 -2.59 -12.75
N PRO A 64 0.10 -2.64 -11.86
CA PRO A 64 0.60 -1.44 -11.18
C PRO A 64 1.28 -0.45 -12.14
N PRO A 65 1.44 0.82 -11.74
CA PRO A 65 2.23 1.79 -12.49
C PRO A 65 3.66 1.30 -12.72
N LEU A 66 4.22 1.57 -13.90
CA LEU A 66 5.56 1.13 -14.30
C LEU A 66 6.58 2.26 -14.21
N LEU A 67 7.68 2.01 -13.52
CA LEU A 67 8.80 2.95 -13.45
C LEU A 67 9.63 2.84 -14.75
N THR A 68 9.60 3.87 -15.60
CA THR A 68 10.29 3.83 -16.90
C THR A 68 11.77 4.20 -16.80
N LYS A 69 12.17 4.87 -15.72
CA LYS A 69 13.56 5.27 -15.48
C LYS A 69 14.20 4.37 -14.43
N GLU A 70 15.38 3.83 -14.74
CA GLU A 70 16.13 2.98 -13.81
C GLU A 70 16.47 3.68 -12.49
N SER A 71 16.71 4.99 -12.55
CA SER A 71 16.95 5.83 -11.36
C SER A 71 15.80 5.81 -10.35
N LEU A 72 14.57 5.53 -10.78
CA LEU A 72 13.40 5.43 -9.90
C LEU A 72 13.30 4.08 -9.19
N LYS A 73 13.90 3.03 -9.75
CA LYS A 73 13.86 1.68 -9.17
C LYS A 73 14.84 1.52 -8.01
N LYS A 74 15.93 2.29 -8.03
CA LYS A 74 16.95 2.29 -6.98
C LYS A 74 16.34 2.61 -5.62
N ASP A 75 16.58 1.72 -4.64
CA ASP A 75 16.10 1.84 -3.27
C ASP A 75 14.58 2.08 -3.20
N SER A 76 13.84 1.46 -4.13
CA SER A 76 12.38 1.52 -4.16
C SER A 76 11.75 0.33 -3.42
N TYR A 77 10.59 0.57 -2.82
CA TYR A 77 9.88 -0.40 -2.00
C TYR A 77 8.42 -0.47 -2.47
N ALA A 78 8.02 -1.62 -3.02
CA ALA A 78 6.62 -1.93 -3.22
C ALA A 78 5.99 -2.30 -1.87
N LEU A 79 5.04 -1.49 -1.42
CA LEU A 79 4.37 -1.64 -0.14
C LEU A 79 2.88 -1.89 -0.36
N CYS A 80 2.44 -3.06 0.08
CA CYS A 80 1.04 -3.44 0.09
C CYS A 80 0.39 -3.00 1.41
N PHE A 81 -0.69 -2.22 1.34
CA PHE A 81 -1.52 -1.86 2.49
C PHE A 81 -2.95 -2.39 2.28
N ASN A 82 -3.81 -2.29 3.29
CA ASN A 82 -5.14 -2.92 3.24
C ASN A 82 -6.05 -2.38 2.11
N ASP A 83 -6.05 -1.06 1.89
CA ASP A 83 -7.01 -0.37 1.00
C ASP A 83 -6.31 0.45 -0.09
N PHE A 84 -4.99 0.38 -0.18
CA PHE A 84 -4.17 1.11 -1.14
C PHE A 84 -2.78 0.47 -1.24
N ASN A 85 -2.00 0.85 -2.23
CA ASN A 85 -0.61 0.45 -2.37
C ASN A 85 0.28 1.65 -2.57
N VAL A 86 1.57 1.49 -2.27
CA VAL A 86 2.58 2.54 -2.43
C VAL A 86 3.81 1.96 -3.12
N MET A 87 4.34 2.70 -4.08
CA MET A 87 5.75 2.56 -4.46
C MET A 87 6.54 3.65 -3.75
N TYR A 88 7.32 3.28 -2.74
CA TYR A 88 8.08 4.21 -1.91
C TYR A 88 9.51 4.35 -2.41
N SER A 89 10.06 5.56 -2.40
CA SER A 89 11.45 5.82 -2.78
C SER A 89 12.30 6.14 -1.56
N GLY A 90 13.30 5.30 -1.28
CA GLY A 90 14.29 5.53 -0.24
C GLY A 90 15.18 6.76 -0.49
N ILE A 91 15.32 7.17 -1.75
CA ILE A 91 16.07 8.36 -2.15
C ILE A 91 15.35 9.65 -1.75
N SER A 92 14.05 9.74 -2.03
CA SER A 92 13.24 10.91 -1.66
C SER A 92 12.72 10.86 -0.23
N LYS A 93 12.70 9.66 0.35
CA LYS A 93 12.00 9.32 1.60
C LYS A 93 10.50 9.65 1.55
N THR A 94 9.91 9.52 0.38
CA THR A 94 8.50 9.80 0.07
C THR A 94 7.98 8.77 -0.94
N PRO A 95 6.66 8.59 -1.10
CA PRO A 95 6.11 7.77 -2.18
C PRO A 95 6.48 8.35 -3.55
N LEU A 96 6.83 7.50 -4.52
CA LEU A 96 6.76 7.85 -5.94
C LEU A 96 5.30 7.99 -6.38
N TRP A 97 4.45 7.09 -5.88
CA TRP A 97 3.01 7.13 -6.03
C TRP A 97 2.32 6.27 -4.97
N SER A 98 1.04 6.52 -4.76
CA SER A 98 0.08 5.67 -4.08
C SER A 98 -1.09 5.38 -5.02
N ALA A 99 -1.64 4.16 -4.98
CA ALA A 99 -2.73 3.72 -5.82
C ALA A 99 -3.87 3.10 -4.99
N GLU A 100 -5.10 3.42 -5.34
CA GLU A 100 -6.31 2.95 -4.65
C GLU A 100 -7.46 2.70 -5.64
N TYR A 101 -8.26 1.68 -5.34
CA TYR A 101 -9.52 1.40 -6.02
C TYR A 101 -10.70 1.81 -5.13
N LEU A 102 -11.43 2.83 -5.59
CA LEU A 102 -12.54 3.44 -4.86
C LEU A 102 -13.87 2.95 -5.44
N THR A 103 -14.71 2.38 -4.57
CA THR A 103 -16.09 2.00 -4.91
C THR A 103 -17.09 2.78 -4.06
N PRO A 104 -18.36 2.94 -4.51
CA PRO A 104 -19.42 3.51 -3.70
C PRO A 104 -19.59 2.79 -2.35
N GLU A 105 -19.48 1.47 -2.33
CA GLU A 105 -19.63 0.64 -1.13
C GLU A 105 -18.52 0.96 -0.13
N ARG A 106 -17.25 0.96 -0.58
CA ARG A 106 -16.10 1.33 0.25
C ARG A 106 -16.27 2.71 0.88
N LEU A 107 -16.65 3.72 0.07
CA LEU A 107 -16.81 5.10 0.53
C LEU A 107 -18.08 5.36 1.35
N SER A 108 -19.04 4.44 1.34
CA SER A 108 -20.26 4.52 2.15
C SER A 108 -19.99 4.26 3.63
N VAL A 109 -18.93 3.49 3.95
CA VAL A 109 -18.54 3.18 5.33
C VAL A 109 -17.97 4.43 5.99
N LYS A 110 -18.46 4.75 7.18
CA LYS A 110 -17.99 5.88 7.98
C LYS A 110 -17.33 5.36 9.25
N ILE A 111 -16.03 5.61 9.36
CA ILE A 111 -15.24 5.32 10.55
C ILE A 111 -14.87 6.63 11.24
N LYS A 112 -14.75 6.60 12.58
CA LYS A 112 -14.23 7.73 13.33
C LYS A 112 -12.75 7.89 13.02
N ARG A 113 -12.34 9.12 12.70
CA ARG A 113 -10.94 9.44 12.45
C ARG A 113 -10.09 9.27 13.72
N GLU A 114 -8.97 8.58 13.60
CA GLU A 114 -7.95 8.43 14.64
C GLU A 114 -6.56 8.63 14.04
N ASP A 115 -5.93 9.74 14.42
CA ASP A 115 -4.61 10.12 13.91
C ASP A 115 -3.53 9.25 14.54
N SER A 116 -2.84 8.47 13.72
CA SER A 116 -1.86 7.46 14.16
C SER A 116 -0.58 7.51 13.32
N PHE A 117 -0.04 8.71 13.08
CA PHE A 117 1.19 8.88 12.30
C PHE A 117 2.33 8.03 12.86
N HIS A 118 2.91 7.18 12.00
CA HIS A 118 3.96 6.25 12.39
C HIS A 118 4.94 6.00 11.25
N GLU A 119 6.15 5.57 11.60
CA GLU A 119 7.23 5.30 10.67
C GLU A 119 7.04 3.92 10.01
N GLU A 120 7.38 3.81 8.73
CA GLU A 120 7.21 2.54 8.00
C GLU A 120 8.36 1.56 8.28
N THR A 121 8.12 0.59 9.15
CA THR A 121 9.18 -0.33 9.60
C THR A 121 9.65 -1.31 8.53
N ARG A 122 8.88 -1.53 7.46
CA ARG A 122 9.27 -2.36 6.31
C ARG A 122 10.33 -1.70 5.41
N VAL A 123 10.50 -0.38 5.53
CA VAL A 123 11.56 0.39 4.86
C VAL A 123 12.80 0.42 5.75
N GLN A 124 13.99 0.20 5.17
CA GLN A 124 15.26 0.26 5.91
C GLN A 124 15.47 1.64 6.52
N LEU A 125 16.07 1.70 7.71
CA LEU A 125 16.19 2.95 8.48
C LEU A 125 16.88 4.09 7.69
N ALA A 126 17.90 3.77 6.88
CA ALA A 126 18.59 4.75 6.04
C ALA A 126 17.66 5.44 5.02
N HIS A 127 16.63 4.74 4.58
CA HIS A 127 15.68 5.13 3.53
C HIS A 127 14.34 5.62 4.11
N ARG A 128 14.15 5.50 5.42
CA ARG A 128 12.88 5.76 6.10
C ARG A 128 12.76 7.24 6.46
N ALA A 129 11.58 7.82 6.22
CA ALA A 129 11.18 9.08 6.84
C ALA A 129 10.78 8.86 8.30
N LEU A 130 11.21 9.76 9.19
CA LEU A 130 10.94 9.70 10.62
C LEU A 130 9.96 10.81 11.03
N LEU A 131 9.25 10.60 12.15
CA LEU A 131 8.34 11.62 12.66
C LEU A 131 9.05 12.92 13.04
N SER A 132 10.32 12.80 13.44
CA SER A 132 11.22 13.92 13.73
C SER A 132 11.54 14.76 12.49
N ASP A 133 11.56 14.17 11.29
CA ASP A 133 11.91 14.91 10.06
C ASP A 133 10.86 15.98 9.72
N TYR A 134 9.60 15.70 10.06
CA TYR A 134 8.47 16.61 9.82
C TYR A 134 8.29 17.65 10.93
N ARG A 135 8.81 17.38 12.13
CA ARG A 135 8.60 18.24 13.30
C ARG A 135 9.25 19.61 13.09
N GLY A 136 8.45 20.68 13.18
CA GLY A 136 8.94 22.06 13.03
C GLY A 136 9.37 22.44 11.61
N SER A 137 9.09 21.61 10.60
CA SER A 137 9.50 21.85 9.21
C SER A 137 8.70 22.94 8.50
N GLY A 138 7.52 23.30 9.02
CA GLY A 138 6.56 24.19 8.36
C GLY A 138 5.70 23.52 7.28
N TYR A 139 5.91 22.23 7.01
CA TYR A 139 5.08 21.43 6.11
C TYR A 139 4.13 20.52 6.88
N ASP A 140 2.96 20.29 6.29
CA ASP A 140 2.06 19.24 6.74
C ASP A 140 2.57 17.86 6.32
N ARG A 141 2.10 16.82 7.02
CA ARG A 141 2.19 15.43 6.58
C ARG A 141 1.05 15.15 5.60
N GLY A 142 1.29 15.43 4.33
CA GLY A 142 0.30 15.32 3.26
C GLY A 142 0.11 13.88 2.80
N HIS A 143 -1.12 13.36 2.87
CA HIS A 143 -1.43 11.99 2.46
C HIS A 143 -1.50 11.86 0.93
N MET A 144 -1.00 10.76 0.37
CA MET A 144 -1.24 10.41 -1.03
C MET A 144 -2.55 9.63 -1.20
N ALA A 145 -2.70 8.51 -0.48
CA ALA A 145 -4.00 7.87 -0.22
C ALA A 145 -4.63 8.48 1.04
N PRO A 146 -5.73 9.23 0.95
CA PRO A 146 -6.24 9.99 2.08
C PRO A 146 -7.00 9.10 3.06
N ASN A 147 -6.88 9.40 4.37
CA ASN A 147 -7.63 8.69 5.41
C ASN A 147 -9.16 8.68 5.17
N GLY A 148 -9.69 9.72 4.50
CA GLY A 148 -11.10 9.82 4.16
C GLY A 148 -11.61 8.74 3.18
N ASP A 149 -10.70 7.99 2.56
CA ASP A 149 -11.00 6.92 1.60
C ASP A 149 -10.91 5.52 2.23
N MET A 150 -10.52 5.42 3.51
CA MET A 150 -10.36 4.15 4.23
C MET A 150 -11.68 3.69 4.85
N ASN A 151 -12.02 2.41 4.71
CA ASN A 151 -13.31 1.86 5.17
C ASN A 151 -13.24 1.08 6.50
N ASN A 152 -12.05 0.85 7.04
CA ASN A 152 -11.84 0.10 8.27
C ASN A 152 -10.65 0.65 9.06
N THR A 153 -10.52 0.24 10.33
CA THR A 153 -9.49 0.77 11.23
C THR A 153 -8.06 0.39 10.84
N ALA A 154 -7.85 -0.79 10.24
CA ALA A 154 -6.53 -1.22 9.80
C ALA A 154 -6.05 -0.40 8.59
N ALA A 155 -6.92 -0.21 7.60
CA ALA A 155 -6.69 0.69 6.47
C ALA A 155 -6.48 2.15 6.89
N GLN A 156 -7.25 2.62 7.89
CA GLN A 156 -7.04 3.93 8.48
C GLN A 156 -5.64 4.03 9.09
N GLN A 157 -5.24 3.08 9.94
CA GLN A 157 -3.90 3.07 10.51
C GLN A 157 -2.83 3.10 9.41
N ASP A 158 -2.93 2.23 8.41
CA ASP A 158 -2.04 2.18 7.25
C ASP A 158 -1.90 3.53 6.55
N SER A 159 -3.01 4.26 6.36
CA SER A 159 -3.01 5.56 5.69
C SER A 159 -2.16 6.62 6.42
N PHE A 160 -1.92 6.44 7.73
CA PHE A 160 -1.05 7.30 8.55
C PHE A 160 0.43 6.89 8.54
N SER A 161 0.82 5.82 7.83
CA SER A 161 2.23 5.47 7.62
C SER A 161 2.96 6.61 6.90
N LEU A 162 4.18 6.97 7.35
CA LEU A 162 4.99 7.98 6.68
C LEU A 162 5.41 7.59 5.26
N ALA A 163 5.30 6.31 4.88
CA ALA A 163 5.48 5.89 3.49
C ALA A 163 4.39 6.43 2.54
N ASN A 164 3.23 6.84 3.08
CA ASN A 164 2.13 7.47 2.35
C ASN A 164 2.17 9.00 2.43
N MET A 165 3.25 9.59 2.97
CA MET A 165 3.33 11.03 3.25
C MET A 165 4.33 11.75 2.37
N VAL A 166 3.99 13.00 2.05
CA VAL A 166 4.94 13.98 1.51
C VAL A 166 4.93 15.26 2.35
N PRO A 167 6.03 16.04 2.38
CA PRO A 167 6.01 17.41 2.90
C PRO A 167 5.13 18.29 2.03
N GLN A 168 3.91 18.60 2.49
CA GLN A 168 2.93 19.35 1.70
C GLN A 168 2.71 20.75 2.29
N ALA A 169 2.71 21.77 1.43
CA ALA A 169 2.47 23.15 1.86
C ALA A 169 1.07 23.27 2.50
N PRO A 170 0.92 23.96 3.64
CA PRO A 170 -0.33 23.97 4.39
C PRO A 170 -1.57 24.36 3.58
N LYS A 171 -1.51 25.43 2.76
CA LYS A 171 -2.69 25.80 1.95
C LYS A 171 -2.93 24.83 0.79
N ASN A 172 -1.89 24.20 0.26
CA ASN A 172 -2.07 23.14 -0.72
C ASN A 172 -2.83 21.97 -0.07
N ASN A 173 -2.36 21.44 1.06
CA ASN A 173 -2.95 20.29 1.75
C ASN A 173 -4.38 20.57 2.27
N GLN A 174 -4.55 21.61 3.07
CA GLN A 174 -5.76 21.86 3.86
C GLN A 174 -6.91 22.44 3.03
N GLU A 175 -6.60 23.04 1.87
CA GLU A 175 -7.58 23.67 1.00
C GLU A 175 -7.68 22.98 -0.35
N VAL A 176 -6.70 23.18 -1.25
CA VAL A 176 -6.79 22.70 -2.64
C VAL A 176 -6.93 21.19 -2.66
N TRP A 177 -5.99 20.49 -2.03
CA TRP A 177 -5.89 19.05 -2.09
C TRP A 177 -7.10 18.37 -1.46
N ARG A 178 -7.48 18.79 -0.25
CA ARG A 178 -8.71 18.34 0.41
C ARG A 178 -9.95 18.48 -0.49
N LYS A 179 -10.12 19.60 -1.20
CA LYS A 179 -11.26 19.81 -2.12
C LYS A 179 -11.24 18.84 -3.30
N LEU A 180 -10.06 18.51 -3.83
CA LEU A 180 -9.91 17.53 -4.91
C LEU A 180 -10.23 16.11 -4.44
N GLU A 181 -9.77 15.73 -3.24
CA GLU A 181 -10.12 14.44 -2.63
C GLU A 181 -11.63 14.33 -2.41
N GLU A 182 -12.27 15.38 -1.87
CA GLU A 182 -13.73 15.44 -1.72
C GLU A 182 -14.47 15.37 -3.05
N ALA A 183 -13.92 15.96 -4.11
CA ALA A 183 -14.48 15.88 -5.46
C ALA A 183 -14.42 14.45 -6.00
N VAL A 184 -13.29 13.77 -5.89
CA VAL A 184 -13.13 12.38 -6.34
C VAL A 184 -14.06 11.45 -5.58
N ARG A 185 -14.12 11.54 -4.24
CA ARG A 185 -15.11 10.80 -3.44
C ARG A 185 -16.55 11.09 -3.88
N SER A 186 -16.86 12.35 -4.18
CA SER A 186 -18.19 12.74 -4.64
C SER A 186 -18.52 12.18 -6.03
N ILE A 187 -17.55 12.08 -6.94
CA ILE A 187 -17.75 11.44 -8.26
C ILE A 187 -18.15 9.99 -8.04
N VAL A 188 -17.38 9.25 -7.25
CA VAL A 188 -17.63 7.83 -6.98
C VAL A 188 -18.99 7.62 -6.33
N THR A 189 -19.27 8.35 -5.26
CA THR A 189 -20.49 8.17 -4.46
C THR A 189 -21.75 8.70 -5.12
N LYS A 190 -21.72 9.89 -5.74
CA LYS A 190 -22.93 10.51 -6.33
C LYS A 190 -23.27 9.96 -7.71
N GLN A 191 -22.26 9.55 -8.50
CA GLN A 191 -22.50 9.01 -9.85
C GLN A 191 -22.60 7.49 -9.86
N HIS A 192 -22.29 6.82 -8.73
CA HIS A 192 -22.26 5.36 -8.58
C HIS A 192 -21.31 4.71 -9.61
N LYS A 193 -20.06 5.15 -9.60
CA LYS A 193 -19.01 4.74 -10.55
C LYS A 193 -17.71 4.51 -9.81
N ASP A 194 -17.11 3.35 -10.02
CA ASP A 194 -15.82 3.06 -9.41
C ASP A 194 -14.71 3.89 -10.07
N ALA A 195 -13.66 4.17 -9.30
CA ALA A 195 -12.50 4.91 -9.76
C ALA A 195 -11.20 4.21 -9.35
N TYR A 196 -10.26 4.14 -10.29
CA TYR A 196 -8.86 3.87 -9.97
C TYR A 196 -8.13 5.20 -9.87
N VAL A 197 -7.47 5.42 -8.73
CA VAL A 197 -6.81 6.69 -8.41
C VAL A 197 -5.34 6.44 -8.17
N ILE A 198 -4.48 7.23 -8.80
CA ILE A 198 -3.04 7.23 -8.55
C ILE A 198 -2.62 8.64 -8.15
N THR A 199 -1.99 8.76 -6.99
CA THR A 199 -1.60 10.03 -6.38
C THR A 199 -0.11 10.04 -6.09
N GLY A 200 0.58 11.15 -6.32
CA GLY A 200 2.01 11.21 -6.00
C GLY A 200 2.62 12.61 -6.06
N PRO A 201 3.88 12.75 -5.64
CA PRO A 201 4.66 13.96 -5.79
C PRO A 201 5.24 14.13 -7.20
N ILE A 202 5.67 15.36 -7.49
CA ILE A 202 6.45 15.73 -8.67
C ILE A 202 7.70 16.49 -8.23
N PHE A 203 8.86 16.15 -8.80
CA PHE A 203 10.16 16.75 -8.50
C PHE A 203 10.81 17.32 -9.77
N GLU A 204 10.58 18.60 -10.08
CA GLU A 204 11.02 19.22 -11.35
C GLU A 204 12.09 20.33 -11.19
N ALA A 205 12.57 20.59 -9.97
CA ALA A 205 13.56 21.64 -9.75
C ALA A 205 15.00 21.13 -9.84
N LYS A 206 15.90 21.95 -10.39
CA LYS A 206 17.35 21.70 -10.41
C LYS A 206 17.93 21.46 -9.00
N ARG A 207 17.35 22.14 -8.00
CA ARG A 207 17.68 21.97 -6.59
C ARG A 207 16.39 21.78 -5.80
N LEU A 208 16.25 20.60 -5.22
CA LEU A 208 15.09 20.26 -4.40
C LEU A 208 15.34 20.68 -2.95
N LYS A 209 14.27 21.12 -2.28
CA LYS A 209 14.30 21.38 -0.84
C LYS A 209 14.18 20.06 -0.08
N THR A 210 14.72 20.02 1.12
CA THR A 210 14.56 18.89 2.05
C THR A 210 14.12 19.39 3.42
N ILE A 211 13.48 18.51 4.17
CA ILE A 211 13.19 18.69 5.60
C ILE A 211 13.88 17.59 6.39
N GLY A 212 14.13 17.85 7.69
CA GLY A 212 14.72 16.87 8.59
C GLY A 212 16.02 16.27 8.04
N ASN A 213 16.15 14.96 8.17
CA ASN A 213 17.26 14.19 7.65
C ASN A 213 17.05 13.74 6.19
N GLY A 214 16.74 14.70 5.32
CA GLY A 214 16.77 14.51 3.86
C GLY A 214 15.46 14.08 3.21
N VAL A 215 14.31 14.25 3.85
CA VAL A 215 13.01 14.02 3.19
C VAL A 215 12.81 15.11 2.14
N ILE A 216 12.69 14.73 0.87
CA ILE A 216 12.60 15.68 -0.23
C ILE A 216 11.20 16.30 -0.27
N VAL A 217 11.16 17.63 -0.35
CA VAL A 217 9.92 18.38 -0.54
C VAL A 217 9.56 18.38 -2.03
N PRO A 218 8.38 17.89 -2.40
CA PRO A 218 7.96 17.90 -3.80
C PRO A 218 7.70 19.31 -4.30
N THR A 219 7.92 19.53 -5.59
CA THR A 219 7.61 20.80 -6.28
C THR A 219 6.13 20.95 -6.60
N ALA A 220 5.44 19.83 -6.82
CA ALA A 220 4.01 19.74 -7.04
C ALA A 220 3.49 18.37 -6.56
N VAL A 221 2.17 18.25 -6.46
CA VAL A 221 1.47 16.98 -6.23
C VAL A 221 0.46 16.75 -7.36
N TYR A 222 0.22 15.49 -7.69
CA TYR A 222 -0.71 15.09 -8.75
C TYR A 222 -1.66 13.99 -8.30
N LYS A 223 -2.84 13.94 -8.94
CA LYS A 223 -3.83 12.87 -8.74
C LYS A 223 -4.45 12.53 -10.09
N ALA A 224 -4.14 11.37 -10.62
CA ALA A 224 -4.73 10.81 -11.83
C ALA A 224 -5.93 9.92 -11.45
N VAL A 225 -7.05 10.09 -12.15
CA VAL A 225 -8.33 9.44 -11.85
C VAL A 225 -8.84 8.80 -13.13
N TYR A 226 -9.07 7.49 -13.08
CA TYR A 226 -9.68 6.73 -14.16
C TYR A 226 -11.03 6.17 -13.73
N LEU A 227 -12.06 6.40 -14.56
CA LEU A 227 -13.44 5.94 -14.40
C LEU A 227 -13.75 4.93 -15.51
N PRO A 228 -13.55 3.61 -15.27
CA PRO A 228 -13.59 2.61 -16.33
C PRO A 228 -14.93 2.52 -17.05
N LYS A 229 -16.03 2.65 -16.30
CA LYS A 229 -17.39 2.55 -16.86
C LYS A 229 -17.72 3.65 -17.86
N GLN A 230 -17.03 4.79 -17.79
CA GLN A 230 -17.20 5.91 -18.74
C GLN A 230 -16.05 6.00 -19.74
N GLY A 231 -14.95 5.27 -19.54
CA GLY A 231 -13.72 5.46 -20.32
C GLY A 231 -13.08 6.83 -20.11
N ILE A 232 -13.37 7.49 -18.98
CA ILE A 232 -12.88 8.84 -18.66
C ILE A 232 -11.63 8.72 -17.82
N ILE A 233 -10.55 9.34 -18.27
CA ILE A 233 -9.32 9.51 -17.50
C ILE A 233 -8.89 10.97 -17.52
N GLY A 234 -8.40 11.47 -16.39
CA GLY A 234 -7.78 12.78 -16.32
C GLY A 234 -6.96 12.93 -15.05
N ALA A 235 -6.25 14.05 -14.93
CA ALA A 235 -5.41 14.27 -13.78
C ALA A 235 -5.44 15.71 -13.27
N TYR A 236 -5.28 15.85 -11.96
CA TYR A 236 -5.00 17.13 -11.32
C TYR A 236 -3.50 17.31 -11.13
N TYR A 237 -3.03 18.53 -11.33
CA TYR A 237 -1.68 19.00 -11.00
C TYR A 237 -1.81 20.24 -10.11
N ALA A 238 -1.17 20.23 -8.94
CA ALA A 238 -1.17 21.38 -8.03
C ALA A 238 0.28 21.68 -7.56
N PRO A 239 0.81 22.89 -7.79
CA PRO A 239 2.09 23.31 -7.22
C PRO A 239 2.08 23.16 -5.70
N ASN A 240 3.15 22.62 -5.12
CA ASN A 240 3.27 22.39 -3.68
C ASN A 240 3.70 23.69 -2.96
N ASN A 241 2.81 24.67 -2.99
CA ASN A 241 2.97 25.99 -2.40
C ASN A 241 1.61 26.57 -2.01
N ASP A 242 1.61 27.77 -1.44
CA ASP A 242 0.40 28.41 -0.94
C ASP A 242 -0.38 29.21 -2.00
N SER A 243 -0.15 28.96 -3.30
CA SER A 243 -0.78 29.71 -4.41
C SER A 243 -2.25 29.35 -4.67
N LEU A 244 -2.73 28.25 -4.09
CA LEU A 244 -4.06 27.69 -4.30
C LEU A 244 -4.36 27.24 -5.75
N GLN A 245 -3.34 27.13 -6.60
CA GLN A 245 -3.51 26.77 -8.01
C GLN A 245 -3.71 25.27 -8.21
N VAL A 246 -4.62 24.93 -9.12
CA VAL A 246 -4.80 23.58 -9.66
C VAL A 246 -5.01 23.65 -11.17
N LYS A 247 -4.45 22.68 -11.89
CA LYS A 247 -4.70 22.46 -13.32
C LYS A 247 -5.27 21.07 -13.51
N VAL A 248 -6.23 20.95 -14.44
CA VAL A 248 -6.62 19.64 -14.99
C VAL A 248 -5.81 19.42 -16.25
N VAL A 249 -5.08 18.31 -16.30
CA VAL A 249 -4.10 17.97 -17.34
C VAL A 249 -4.35 16.55 -17.85
N SER A 250 -3.71 16.21 -18.98
CA SER A 250 -3.69 14.83 -19.48
C SER A 250 -2.84 13.94 -18.57
N VAL A 251 -3.01 12.63 -18.67
CA VAL A 251 -2.11 11.70 -17.97
C VAL A 251 -0.72 11.74 -18.59
N CYS A 252 -0.60 11.87 -19.91
CA CYS A 252 0.71 11.96 -20.57
C CYS A 252 1.54 13.17 -20.09
N TYR A 253 0.91 14.30 -19.80
CA TYR A 253 1.58 15.45 -19.17
C TYR A 253 2.24 15.08 -17.84
N LEU A 254 1.64 14.18 -17.05
CA LEU A 254 2.26 13.68 -15.82
C LEU A 254 3.35 12.66 -16.11
N GLU A 255 3.09 11.70 -17.00
CA GLU A 255 4.04 10.63 -17.33
C GLU A 255 5.38 11.17 -17.83
N GLU A 256 5.36 12.21 -18.67
CA GLU A 256 6.55 12.93 -19.16
C GLU A 256 7.43 13.46 -18.00
N LYS A 257 6.78 14.01 -16.98
CA LYS A 257 7.44 14.62 -15.81
C LYS A 257 7.95 13.57 -14.83
N LEU A 258 7.17 12.52 -14.65
CA LEU A 258 7.41 11.49 -13.65
C LEU A 258 8.42 10.45 -14.14
N GLY A 259 8.42 10.11 -15.43
CA GLY A 259 9.08 8.89 -15.90
C GLY A 259 8.40 7.63 -15.36
N ILE A 260 7.07 7.66 -15.29
CA ILE A 260 6.23 6.57 -14.78
C ILE A 260 5.04 6.40 -15.72
N ASN A 261 4.78 5.19 -16.20
CA ASN A 261 3.53 4.86 -16.88
C ASN A 261 2.46 4.61 -15.82
N LEU A 262 1.53 5.56 -15.67
CA LEU A 262 0.57 5.54 -14.55
C LEU A 262 -0.52 4.50 -14.77
N PHE A 263 -0.98 4.34 -16.01
CA PHE A 263 -2.01 3.36 -16.36
C PHE A 263 -1.56 2.53 -17.58
N PRO A 264 -0.74 1.49 -17.36
CA PRO A 264 -0.13 0.71 -18.45
C PRO A 264 -1.14 -0.01 -19.36
N GLN A 265 -2.36 -0.22 -18.87
CA GLN A 265 -3.44 -0.90 -19.57
C GLN A 265 -4.36 0.04 -20.37
N LEU A 266 -4.04 1.34 -20.43
CA LEU A 266 -4.76 2.33 -21.21
C LEU A 266 -3.93 2.78 -22.41
N THR A 267 -4.60 3.01 -23.53
CA THR A 267 -3.94 3.48 -24.75
C THR A 267 -3.46 4.93 -24.58
N GLU A 268 -2.46 5.32 -25.35
CA GLU A 268 -2.05 6.73 -25.38
C GLU A 268 -3.20 7.66 -25.74
N GLN A 269 -4.07 7.26 -26.67
CA GLN A 269 -5.23 8.07 -27.07
C GLN A 269 -6.14 8.36 -25.87
N GLN A 270 -6.36 7.37 -24.99
CA GLN A 270 -7.12 7.58 -23.76
C GLN A 270 -6.35 8.53 -22.82
N LYS A 271 -5.06 8.28 -22.58
CA LYS A 271 -4.22 9.05 -21.65
C LYS A 271 -4.01 10.52 -22.05
N ARG A 272 -4.15 10.84 -23.34
CA ARG A 272 -4.05 12.22 -23.88
C ARG A 272 -5.35 13.02 -23.77
N ASN A 273 -6.48 12.37 -23.54
CA ASN A 273 -7.75 13.09 -23.40
C ASN A 273 -7.76 13.94 -22.12
N ILE A 274 -8.29 15.16 -22.23
CA ILE A 274 -8.54 16.04 -21.10
C ILE A 274 -10.04 16.22 -20.98
N TYR A 275 -10.55 15.98 -19.78
CA TYR A 275 -11.95 16.14 -19.41
C TYR A 275 -12.10 17.26 -18.37
N GLN A 276 -13.31 17.82 -18.25
CA GLN A 276 -13.62 18.85 -17.28
C GLN A 276 -13.84 18.25 -15.89
N LEU A 277 -12.76 17.77 -15.27
CA LEU A 277 -12.83 17.17 -13.95
C LEU A 277 -13.27 18.19 -12.87
N PRO A 278 -14.25 17.86 -12.02
CA PRO A 278 -14.67 18.71 -10.90
C PRO A 278 -13.56 18.96 -9.88
N THR A 279 -13.30 20.21 -9.51
CA THR A 279 -12.28 20.58 -8.51
C THR A 279 -12.83 20.71 -7.09
N SER A 280 -14.11 20.39 -6.88
CA SER A 280 -14.76 20.39 -5.56
C SER A 280 -16.00 19.50 -5.55
N ALA A 281 -16.38 19.01 -4.37
CA ALA A 281 -17.58 18.18 -4.17
C ALA A 281 -18.89 18.86 -4.62
N GLN A 282 -18.96 20.19 -4.56
CA GLN A 282 -20.14 20.99 -4.92
C GLN A 282 -20.41 20.98 -6.44
N GLN A 283 -19.35 20.87 -7.24
CA GLN A 283 -19.42 20.79 -8.70
C GLN A 283 -19.91 19.42 -9.19
N VAL A 284 -19.79 18.38 -8.36
CA VAL A 284 -20.26 17.02 -8.71
C VAL A 284 -21.77 16.91 -8.53
N LYS A 285 -22.45 16.52 -9.61
CA LYS A 285 -23.90 16.21 -9.65
C LYS A 285 -24.10 14.75 -10.09
N ALA A 286 -25.13 14.09 -9.55
CA ALA A 286 -25.38 12.66 -9.76
C ALA A 286 -25.60 12.29 -11.24
N ASN A 287 -26.42 13.09 -11.95
CA ASN A 287 -26.81 12.82 -13.33
C ASN A 287 -26.13 13.78 -14.33
N LYS A 288 -24.90 14.21 -14.04
CA LYS A 288 -24.14 15.10 -14.92
C LYS A 288 -22.84 14.44 -15.33
N ASP A 289 -22.70 14.21 -16.63
CA ASP A 289 -21.48 13.65 -17.20
C ASP A 289 -20.31 14.62 -17.10
N ILE A 290 -19.11 14.04 -17.05
CA ILE A 290 -17.86 14.79 -17.14
C ILE A 290 -17.56 14.98 -18.63
N ASN A 291 -17.62 16.23 -19.09
CA ASN A 291 -17.46 16.55 -20.50
C ASN A 291 -16.01 16.44 -20.95
N TYR A 292 -15.81 15.92 -22.17
CA TYR A 292 -14.55 16.04 -22.89
C TYR A 292 -14.25 17.53 -23.16
N VAL A 293 -12.97 17.91 -23.04
CA VAL A 293 -12.49 19.28 -23.28
C VAL A 293 -11.65 19.32 -24.55
N LYS A 294 -10.56 18.55 -24.58
CA LYS A 294 -9.60 18.55 -25.69
C LYS A 294 -8.66 17.35 -25.63
N TRP A 295 -7.89 17.17 -26.69
CA TRP A 295 -6.82 16.18 -26.77
C TRP A 295 -5.46 16.88 -26.59
N ASP A 296 -4.56 16.25 -25.84
CA ASP A 296 -3.20 16.74 -25.60
C ASP A 296 -2.21 16.21 -26.64
N GLY A 297 -1.90 17.06 -27.61
CA GLY A 297 -0.90 16.80 -28.65
C GLY A 297 0.50 17.30 -28.34
N GLN A 298 0.74 17.84 -27.15
CA GLN A 298 2.04 18.43 -26.79
C GLN A 298 2.86 17.50 -25.90
N SER A 299 2.21 16.90 -24.91
CA SER A 299 2.92 16.07 -23.92
C SER A 299 3.33 14.71 -24.49
N GLN A 300 4.39 14.12 -23.93
CA GLN A 300 4.85 12.77 -24.26
C GLN A 300 4.30 11.74 -23.27
N CYS A 301 3.66 10.69 -23.75
CA CYS A 301 3.22 9.59 -22.87
C CYS A 301 4.42 8.72 -22.49
N ALA A 302 4.30 7.99 -21.38
CA ALA A 302 5.25 6.93 -21.09
C ALA A 302 5.14 5.81 -22.15
N GLU A 303 6.28 5.18 -22.44
CA GLU A 303 6.38 4.05 -23.36
C GLU A 303 5.38 2.95 -23.02
N GLU A 304 4.94 2.25 -24.08
CA GLU A 304 4.03 1.12 -23.94
C GLU A 304 4.66 0.01 -23.09
N ALA A 305 3.83 -0.59 -22.26
CA ALA A 305 4.25 -1.64 -21.36
C ALA A 305 4.44 -2.96 -22.11
N THR A 306 5.60 -3.59 -21.96
CA THR A 306 5.79 -4.98 -22.41
C THR A 306 5.23 -5.96 -21.38
N THR A 307 4.90 -7.17 -21.82
CA THR A 307 4.45 -8.25 -20.94
C THR A 307 5.43 -8.52 -19.80
N GLU A 308 6.73 -8.49 -20.09
CA GLU A 308 7.80 -8.73 -19.11
C GLU A 308 7.84 -7.62 -18.07
N SER A 309 7.70 -6.36 -18.50
CA SER A 309 7.68 -5.21 -17.56
C SER A 309 6.47 -5.26 -16.62
N ILE A 310 5.30 -5.69 -17.12
CA ILE A 310 4.09 -5.87 -16.34
C ILE A 310 4.28 -6.99 -15.31
N GLN A 311 4.76 -8.15 -15.74
CA GLN A 311 4.99 -9.29 -14.84
C GLN A 311 6.02 -8.96 -13.76
N ALA A 312 7.11 -8.28 -14.11
CA ALA A 312 8.12 -7.85 -13.15
C ALA A 312 7.53 -6.91 -12.09
N GLN A 313 6.70 -5.94 -12.51
CA GLN A 313 6.07 -5.01 -11.57
C GLN A 313 5.03 -5.71 -10.68
N GLN A 314 4.22 -6.61 -11.24
CA GLN A 314 3.24 -7.39 -10.47
C GLN A 314 3.94 -8.25 -9.40
N GLN A 315 5.07 -8.86 -9.73
CA GLN A 315 5.86 -9.67 -8.79
C GLN A 315 6.33 -8.88 -7.57
N GLN A 316 6.61 -7.58 -7.71
CA GLN A 316 6.98 -6.72 -6.58
C GLN A 316 5.85 -6.54 -5.57
N PHE A 317 4.58 -6.61 -6.01
CA PHE A 317 3.41 -6.52 -5.13
C PHE A 317 2.85 -7.90 -4.76
N ALA A 318 3.18 -8.94 -5.53
CA ALA A 318 2.79 -10.33 -5.30
C ALA A 318 3.79 -11.12 -4.44
N SER A 319 4.89 -10.52 -4.04
CA SER A 319 5.78 -11.06 -3.02
C SER A 319 5.91 -9.99 -1.96
N GLY A 320 5.64 -10.30 -0.69
CA GLY A 320 5.90 -9.37 0.43
C GLY A 320 7.39 -9.06 0.64
N GLN A 321 8.23 -9.17 -0.41
CA GLN A 321 9.66 -8.98 -0.37
C GLN A 321 9.98 -7.51 -0.61
N SER A 322 10.28 -6.83 0.50
CA SER A 322 11.25 -5.74 0.49
C SER A 322 12.48 -6.25 -0.28
N GLN A 323 12.74 -5.70 -1.48
CA GLN A 323 14.00 -5.95 -2.20
C GLN A 323 15.13 -5.32 -1.38
N SER A 324 15.63 -6.04 -0.39
CA SER A 324 17.00 -5.87 0.04
C SER A 324 17.86 -6.36 -1.11
N THR A 325 18.56 -5.46 -1.79
CA THR A 325 19.84 -5.82 -2.41
C THR A 325 20.66 -6.57 -1.36
N GLU A 326 20.76 -7.88 -1.49
CA GLU A 326 21.67 -8.70 -0.71
C GLU A 326 23.08 -8.11 -0.87
N SER A 327 23.57 -7.44 0.17
CA SER A 327 25.01 -7.44 0.38
C SER A 327 25.37 -8.91 0.62
N LYS A 328 26.12 -9.52 -0.29
CA LYS A 328 26.72 -10.85 -0.08
C LYS A 328 27.54 -10.81 1.21
N LEU A 329 26.93 -11.22 2.33
CA LEU A 329 27.68 -11.70 3.47
C LEU A 329 28.36 -13.01 3.06
N PRO A 330 29.58 -13.29 3.54
CA PRO A 330 30.32 -14.48 3.14
C PRO A 330 29.48 -15.73 3.42
N GLN A 331 29.25 -16.55 2.40
CA GLN A 331 28.64 -17.86 2.61
C GLN A 331 29.61 -18.71 3.41
N VAL A 332 29.27 -18.94 4.68
CA VAL A 332 29.93 -19.93 5.52
C VAL A 332 29.56 -21.31 4.98
N ASP A 333 30.56 -22.10 4.61
CA ASP A 333 30.37 -23.43 4.03
C ASP A 333 29.68 -24.38 5.02
N GLU A 334 29.07 -25.44 4.48
CA GLU A 334 28.27 -26.38 5.27
C GLU A 334 29.10 -27.15 6.31
N GLU A 335 30.40 -27.35 6.11
CA GLU A 335 31.27 -27.97 7.12
C GLU A 335 31.44 -27.03 8.32
N THR A 336 31.67 -25.74 8.07
CA THR A 336 31.76 -24.74 9.14
C THR A 336 30.43 -24.57 9.89
N LYS A 337 29.28 -24.66 9.20
CA LYS A 337 27.96 -24.66 9.86
C LYS A 337 27.77 -25.88 10.75
N GLN A 338 28.12 -27.07 10.26
CA GLN A 338 28.01 -28.30 11.05
C GLN A 338 28.94 -28.29 12.26
N ALA A 339 30.14 -27.74 12.13
CA ALA A 339 31.07 -27.56 13.24
C ALA A 339 30.52 -26.64 14.33
N LEU A 340 29.93 -25.50 13.94
CA LEU A 340 29.30 -24.55 14.87
C LEU A 340 28.09 -25.15 15.58
N ILE A 341 27.25 -25.90 14.86
CA ILE A 341 26.09 -26.60 15.43
C ILE A 341 26.55 -27.64 16.46
N LYS A 342 27.58 -28.42 16.14
CA LYS A 342 28.14 -29.42 17.05
C LYS A 342 28.69 -28.78 18.32
N GLN A 343 29.41 -27.67 18.18
CA GLN A 343 29.99 -26.93 19.30
C GLN A 343 28.90 -26.34 20.24
N LEU A 344 27.79 -25.86 19.66
CA LEU A 344 26.62 -25.39 20.40
C LEU A 344 25.90 -26.51 21.15
N ILE A 345 25.75 -27.68 20.52
CA ILE A 345 25.13 -28.85 21.16
C ILE A 345 26.00 -29.34 22.32
N GLU A 346 27.32 -29.43 22.13
CA GLU A 346 28.24 -29.83 23.20
C GLU A 346 28.23 -28.84 24.38
N ALA A 347 28.19 -27.54 24.10
CA ALA A 347 28.07 -26.51 25.14
C ALA A 347 26.74 -26.61 25.91
N LEU A 348 25.63 -26.86 25.21
CA LEU A 348 24.31 -27.06 25.83
C LEU A 348 24.27 -28.32 26.70
N VAL A 349 24.82 -29.43 26.20
CA VAL A 349 24.89 -30.69 26.97
C VAL A 349 25.73 -30.50 28.23
N GLN A 350 26.89 -29.84 28.13
CA GLN A 350 27.73 -29.51 29.29
C GLN A 350 27.00 -28.62 30.30
N PHE A 351 26.25 -27.61 29.83
CA PHE A 351 25.45 -26.73 30.68
C PHE A 351 24.36 -27.52 31.44
N PHE A 352 23.64 -28.42 30.77
CA PHE A 352 22.63 -29.24 31.43
C PHE A 352 23.21 -30.28 32.40
N LEU A 353 24.39 -30.84 32.10
CA LEU A 353 25.10 -31.75 33.01
C LEU A 353 25.61 -31.03 34.28
N GLN A 354 25.93 -29.74 34.19
CA GLN A 354 26.28 -28.92 35.36
C GLN A 354 25.06 -28.59 36.22
N LEU A 355 23.86 -28.49 35.63
CA LEU A 355 22.60 -28.25 36.36
C LEU A 355 22.06 -29.50 37.08
N LEU A 356 22.57 -30.68 36.75
CA LEU A 356 22.15 -31.97 37.32
C LEU A 356 23.11 -32.50 38.41
N ARG A 357 24.11 -31.71 38.83
CA ARG A 357 25.03 -32.02 39.94
C ARG A 357 24.65 -31.34 41.24
#